data_AF-A0A1U7M879-F1
#
_entry.id   AF-A0A1U7M879-F1
#
_cell.length_a   1.000
_cell.length_b   1.000
_cell.length_c   1.000
_cell.angle_alpha   90.00
_cell.angle_beta   90.00
_cell.angle_gamma   90.00
#
_symmetry.space_group_name_H-M   'P 1'
#
loop_
_entity.id
_entity.type
_entity.pdbx_description
1 polymer ?
#
loop_
_entity_poly.entity_id
_entity_poly.type
_entity_poly.pdbx_seq_one_letter_code
_entity_poly.pdbx_strand_id
1 'polypeptide(L)'
;MQYEMNDYNHLYMGFYHLVGEIIKKPNEDVEKWNDSNIIKIDNVNFIFSEELDLVPDKFPQPVIQLEFEVILPWLLKDRCK
;
A
#
# COMPACT_ATOMS: atom_id res chain seq x y z
N MET A 1 8.93 -9.00 1.39
CA MET A 1 8.63 -10.42 1.74
C MET A 1 7.71 -11.06 0.70
N GLN A 2 8.01 -12.28 0.24
CA GLN A 2 7.12 -13.10 -0.57
C GLN A 2 6.09 -13.70 0.39
N TYR A 3 4.84 -13.24 0.37
CA TYR A 3 3.84 -13.74 1.31
C TYR A 3 3.48 -15.19 0.97
N GLU A 4 3.63 -16.09 1.94
CA GLU A 4 2.85 -17.33 1.96
C GLU A 4 1.38 -16.91 2.03
N MET A 5 0.70 -16.91 0.88
CA MET A 5 -0.75 -16.95 0.84
C MET A 5 -1.15 -18.18 1.65
N ASN A 6 -1.60 -17.98 2.89
CA ASN A 6 -2.51 -18.96 3.42
C ASN A 6 -3.80 -18.73 2.62
N ASP A 7 -4.27 -19.76 1.93
CA ASP A 7 -5.45 -19.69 1.07
C ASP A 7 -6.75 -19.34 1.84
N TYR A 8 -6.64 -19.07 3.14
CA TYR A 8 -7.74 -18.91 4.08
C TYR A 8 -8.04 -17.45 4.43
N ASN A 9 -7.15 -16.51 4.13
CA ASN A 9 -7.28 -15.10 4.52
C ASN A 9 -7.47 -14.20 3.30
N HIS A 10 -8.45 -13.30 3.37
CA HIS A 10 -8.64 -12.26 2.37
C HIS A 10 -7.59 -11.16 2.55
N LEU A 11 -6.80 -10.91 1.51
CA LEU A 11 -5.92 -9.75 1.42
C LEU A 11 -6.71 -8.58 0.84
N TYR A 12 -6.85 -7.51 1.63
CA TYR A 12 -7.44 -6.26 1.17
C TYR A 12 -6.33 -5.30 0.80
N MET A 13 -6.46 -4.68 -0.36
CA MET A 13 -5.53 -3.69 -0.85
C MET A 13 -6.28 -2.49 -1.38
N GLY A 14 -5.63 -1.35 -1.31
CA GLY A 14 -6.15 -0.14 -1.92
C GLY A 14 -5.10 0.94 -1.94
N PHE A 15 -5.44 2.04 -2.60
CA PHE A 15 -4.62 3.21 -2.62
C PHE A 15 -5.45 4.49 -2.62
N TYR A 16 -4.83 5.57 -2.15
CA TYR A 16 -5.38 6.91 -2.15
C TYR A 16 -4.36 7.89 -2.71
N HIS A 17 -4.83 8.87 -3.48
CA HIS A 17 -4.02 10.00 -3.93
C HIS A 17 -4.02 11.10 -2.89
N LEU A 18 -2.83 11.63 -2.59
CA LEU A 18 -2.62 12.74 -1.67
C LEU A 18 -1.91 13.86 -2.43
N VAL A 19 -2.27 15.10 -2.13
CA VAL A 19 -1.58 16.28 -2.68
C VAL A 19 -0.37 16.58 -1.80
N GLY A 20 0.83 16.51 -2.38
CA GLY A 20 2.09 16.70 -1.66
C GLY A 20 3.27 16.06 -2.39
N GLU A 21 4.44 16.15 -1.78
CA GLU A 21 5.69 15.58 -2.27
C GLU A 21 6.41 14.80 -1.17
N ILE A 22 7.16 13.75 -1.53
CA ILE A 22 7.99 13.01 -0.57
C ILE A 22 9.29 13.79 -0.37
N ILE A 23 9.49 14.35 0.83
CA ILE A 23 10.69 15.15 1.14
C ILE A 23 11.96 14.27 1.17
N LYS A 24 11.85 13.04 1.70
CA LYS A 24 12.95 12.11 1.83
C LYS A 24 12.45 10.67 1.91
N LYS A 25 12.94 9.80 1.03
CA LYS A 25 12.69 8.36 1.10
C LYS A 25 13.65 7.70 2.10
N PRO A 26 13.24 6.62 2.77
CA PRO A 26 14.14 5.80 3.57
C PRO A 26 15.29 5.22 2.73
N ASN A 27 15.02 4.89 1.47
CA ASN A 27 16.01 4.33 0.54
C ASN A 27 15.61 4.61 -0.92
N GLU A 28 16.52 5.15 -1.73
CA GLU A 28 16.22 5.69 -3.08
C GLU A 28 16.27 4.64 -4.20
N ASP A 29 16.99 3.53 -3.99
CA ASP A 29 17.31 2.52 -5.03
C ASP A 29 16.55 1.19 -4.87
N VAL A 30 15.38 1.19 -4.23
CA VAL A 30 14.71 -0.07 -3.87
C VAL A 30 13.26 -0.11 -4.33
N GLU A 31 12.83 -1.33 -4.63
CA GLU A 31 11.45 -1.64 -5.03
C GLU A 31 10.43 -1.00 -4.07
N LYS A 32 9.30 -0.61 -4.66
CA LYS A 32 8.18 0.08 -4.01
C LYS A 32 7.77 -0.55 -2.67
N TRP A 33 7.65 -1.88 -2.64
CA TRP A 33 7.31 -2.69 -1.47
C TRP A 33 8.54 -3.34 -0.82
N ASN A 34 9.60 -2.56 -0.62
CA ASN A 34 10.76 -3.00 0.16
C ASN A 34 10.49 -2.86 1.67
N ASP A 35 11.00 -3.78 2.48
CA ASP A 35 10.88 -3.78 3.95
C ASP A 35 11.33 -2.45 4.59
N SER A 36 12.26 -1.70 3.97
CA SER A 36 12.69 -0.37 4.43
C SER A 36 11.72 0.78 4.14
N ASN A 37 10.82 0.61 3.16
CA ASN A 37 9.79 1.57 2.79
C ASN A 37 8.42 1.24 3.41
N ILE A 38 8.23 0.01 3.88
CA ILE A 38 7.00 -0.44 4.52
C ILE A 38 6.87 0.16 5.91
N ILE A 39 5.79 0.89 6.12
CA ILE A 39 5.34 1.31 7.44
C ILE A 39 4.30 0.29 7.89
N LYS A 40 4.62 -0.42 8.99
CA LYS A 40 3.75 -1.44 9.57
C LYS A 40 3.13 -0.95 10.86
N ILE A 41 1.80 -0.95 10.91
CA ILE A 41 1.01 -0.70 12.12
C ILE A 41 0.10 -1.91 12.32
N ASP A 42 0.38 -2.70 13.35
CA ASP A 42 -0.29 -3.97 13.63
C ASP A 42 -0.33 -4.92 12.41
N ASN A 43 -1.51 -5.10 11.83
CA ASN A 43 -1.79 -5.96 10.67
C ASN A 43 -1.92 -5.17 9.35
N VAL A 44 -1.70 -3.86 9.38
CA VAL A 44 -1.75 -2.99 8.20
C VAL A 44 -0.33 -2.64 7.80
N ASN A 45 -0.01 -2.85 6.53
CA ASN A 45 1.19 -2.33 5.91
C ASN A 45 0.77 -1.21 4.96
N PHE A 46 1.52 -0.12 4.95
CA PHE A 46 1.35 0.93 3.95
C PHE A 46 2.69 1.50 3.51
N ILE A 47 2.68 2.06 2.31
CA ILE A 47 3.83 2.71 1.68
C ILE A 47 3.37 4.03 1.03
N PHE A 48 4.32 4.92 0.79
CA PHE A 48 4.11 6.12 -0.01
C PHE A 48 4.94 6.04 -1.28
N SER A 49 4.34 6.41 -2.40
CA SER A 49 4.92 6.28 -3.73
C SER A 49 4.69 7.54 -4.57
N GLU A 50 5.63 7.81 -5.47
CA GLU A 50 5.48 8.80 -6.54
C GLU A 50 5.03 8.14 -7.86
N GLU A 51 5.01 6.81 -7.94
CA GLU A 51 4.29 6.07 -8.97
C GLU A 51 2.80 6.16 -8.68
N LEU A 52 2.03 6.62 -9.67
CA LEU A 52 0.63 6.97 -9.55
C LEU A 52 -0.23 6.08 -10.45
N ASP A 53 -1.31 5.54 -9.90
CA ASP A 53 -2.31 4.74 -10.62
C ASP A 53 -3.67 5.44 -10.62
N LEU A 54 -4.37 5.44 -11.76
CA LEU A 54 -5.75 5.94 -11.87
C LEU A 54 -5.95 7.41 -11.40
N VAL A 55 -4.93 8.26 -11.49
CA VAL A 55 -5.05 9.69 -11.15
C VAL A 55 -5.86 10.44 -12.23
N PRO A 56 -6.90 11.21 -11.86
CA PRO A 56 -7.63 12.04 -12.82
C PRO A 56 -6.76 13.16 -13.41
N ASP A 57 -6.96 13.49 -14.69
CA ASP A 57 -6.20 14.53 -15.42
C ASP A 57 -6.14 15.91 -14.71
N LYS A 58 -7.16 16.24 -13.92
CA LYS A 58 -7.30 17.53 -13.22
C LYS A 58 -7.02 17.45 -11.72
N PHE A 59 -6.41 16.36 -11.25
CA PHE A 59 -6.07 16.21 -9.84
C PHE A 59 -4.97 17.23 -9.44
N PRO A 60 -5.07 17.89 -8.26
CA PRO A 60 -4.10 18.90 -7.85
C PRO A 60 -2.69 18.33 -7.70
N GLN A 61 -1.68 19.06 -8.14
CA GLN A 61 -0.27 18.66 -8.11
C GLN A 61 0.52 19.43 -7.04
N PRO A 62 1.62 18.87 -6.48
CA PRO A 62 2.16 17.53 -6.72
C PRO A 62 1.31 16.41 -6.09
N VAL A 63 1.46 15.17 -6.55
CA VAL A 63 0.69 14.01 -6.08
C VAL A 63 1.60 12.88 -5.62
N ILE A 64 1.22 12.26 -4.51
CA ILE A 64 1.76 10.99 -4.04
C ILE A 64 0.63 9.98 -3.86
N GLN A 65 0.97 8.70 -3.95
CA GLN A 65 0.06 7.59 -3.73
C GLN A 65 0.38 6.90 -2.40
N LEU A 66 -0.60 6.83 -1.52
CA LEU A 66 -0.59 5.95 -0.36
C LEU A 66 -1.14 4.61 -0.81
N GLU A 67 -0.37 3.54 -0.68
CA GLU A 67 -0.85 2.16 -0.88
C GLU A 67 -0.90 1.45 0.46
N PHE A 68 -1.90 0.60 0.65
CA PHE A 68 -2.00 -0.23 1.83
C PHE A 68 -2.42 -1.66 1.49
N GLU A 69 -2.01 -2.57 2.35
CA GLU A 69 -2.47 -3.94 2.39
C GLU A 69 -2.82 -4.32 3.84
N VAL A 70 -3.88 -5.12 4.01
CA VAL A 70 -4.33 -5.57 5.32
C VAL A 70 -5.04 -6.91 5.22
N ILE A 71 -4.82 -7.76 6.23
CA ILE A 71 -5.59 -8.98 6.45
C ILE A 71 -6.56 -8.74 7.61
N LEU A 72 -7.86 -8.92 7.37
CA LEU A 72 -8.92 -8.71 8.37
C LEU A 72 -9.71 -10.03 8.60
N PRO A 73 -9.24 -10.92 9.49
CA PRO A 73 -9.84 -12.26 9.66
C PRO A 73 -11.29 -12.26 10.18
N TRP A 74 -11.73 -11.14 10.76
CA TRP A 74 -13.08 -10.98 11.31
C TRP A 74 -14.07 -10.32 10.34
N LEU A 75 -13.61 -9.83 9.18
CA LEU A 75 -14.44 -9.02 8.28
C LEU A 75 -15.43 -9.87 7.48
N LEU A 76 -14.99 -11.02 6.95
CA LEU A 76 -15.83 -11.93 6.18
C LEU A 76 -15.94 -13.29 6.86
N LYS A 77 -17.15 -13.83 6.85
CA LYS A 77 -17.46 -15.16 7.41
C LYS A 77 -16.87 -16.29 6.57
N ASP A 78 -16.88 -16.10 5.25
CA ASP A 78 -16.38 -17.08 4.29
C ASP A 78 -14.90 -16.78 4.00
N ARG A 79 -14.08 -17.82 4.07
CA ARG A 79 -12.67 -17.76 3.67
C ARG A 79 -12.56 -17.78 2.14
N CYS A 80 -11.45 -17.27 1.60
CA CYS A 80 -11.10 -17.55 0.20
C CYS A 80 -11.17 -19.08 -0.02
N LYS A 81 -11.81 -19.48 -1.11
CA LYS A 81 -11.87 -20.87 -1.56
C LYS A 81 -10.89 -21.07 -2.71
#